data_AF-A0A7X9CHP4-F1
#
_entry.id   AF-A0A7X9CHP4-F1
#
_cell.length_a   1.000
_cell.length_b   1.000
_cell.length_c   1.000
_cell.angle_alpha   90.00
_cell.angle_beta   90.00
_cell.angle_gamma   90.00
#
_symmetry.space_group_name_H-M   'P 1'
#
loop_
_entity.id
_entity.type
_entity.pdbx_description
1 polymer ?
#
loop_
_entity_poly.entity_id
_entity_poly.type
_entity_poly.pdbx_seq_one_letter_code
_entity_poly.pdbx_strand_id
1 'polypeptide(L)'
;MDIPSKKISVTSLFFFLTTVILAILLWVNNVNSDKERGYDSSSVMNRITYLQELALVKHNYTGVISYKDYMKILNVNVPLTDKYFLLKYHGYIKAGVDFDRITVTPENDTTILVSLPKPRILETVIDENSIEVYNESDNAFNPIRITDYNEALIREKRVMVSDALEQGILEESTQQAKTAIRSLLREMGYREIRITEQLELPQLP
;
A
#
# COMPACT_ATOMS: atom_id res chain seq x y z
N MET A 1 10.81 -21.98 81.75
CA MET A 1 11.23 -21.11 80.63
C MET A 1 9.99 -20.94 79.78
N ASP A 2 9.16 -19.96 80.11
CA ASP A 2 7.81 -19.81 79.55
C ASP A 2 7.84 -18.85 78.36
N ILE A 3 7.37 -19.35 77.21
CA ILE A 3 7.29 -18.59 75.96
C ILE A 3 6.01 -17.74 76.03
N PRO A 4 6.08 -16.40 75.93
CA PRO A 4 4.89 -15.57 76.06
C PRO A 4 3.98 -15.74 74.83
N SER A 5 2.74 -16.17 75.06
CA SER A 5 1.72 -16.27 74.02
C SER A 5 1.23 -14.86 73.63
N LYS A 6 1.60 -14.39 72.44
CA LYS A 6 1.14 -13.11 71.90
C LYS A 6 -0.36 -13.22 71.55
N LYS A 7 -1.22 -12.58 72.34
CA LYS A 7 -2.67 -12.51 72.08
C LYS A 7 -2.91 -11.60 70.87
N ILE A 8 -3.41 -12.15 69.78
CA ILE A 8 -3.75 -11.38 68.58
C ILE A 8 -5.07 -10.64 68.85
N SER A 9 -5.09 -9.33 68.63
CA SER A 9 -6.30 -8.51 68.79
C SER A 9 -7.29 -8.75 67.64
N VAL A 10 -8.59 -8.71 67.93
CA VAL A 10 -9.66 -8.97 66.93
C VAL A 10 -9.58 -7.99 65.75
N THR A 11 -9.14 -6.75 65.99
CA THR A 11 -8.92 -5.75 64.95
C THR A 11 -7.79 -6.14 64.01
N SER A 12 -6.68 -6.68 64.53
CA SER A 12 -5.58 -7.22 63.70
C SER A 12 -6.05 -8.39 62.83
N LEU A 13 -6.94 -9.24 63.34
CA LEU A 13 -7.52 -10.36 62.57
C LEU A 13 -8.42 -9.85 61.43
N PHE A 14 -9.24 -8.82 61.70
CA PHE A 14 -10.09 -8.20 60.69
C PHE A 14 -9.26 -7.58 59.55
N PHE A 15 -8.24 -6.80 59.87
CA PHE A 15 -7.36 -6.22 58.86
C PHE A 15 -6.66 -7.29 58.02
N PHE A 16 -6.15 -8.36 58.65
CA PHE A 16 -5.54 -9.46 57.94
C PHE A 16 -6.52 -10.14 56.97
N LEU A 17 -7.75 -10.41 57.41
CA LEU A 17 -8.79 -10.99 56.56
C LEU A 17 -9.11 -10.09 55.35
N THR A 18 -9.25 -8.78 55.56
CA THR A 18 -9.51 -7.83 54.46
C THR A 18 -8.36 -7.78 53.46
N THR A 19 -7.10 -7.82 53.93
CA THR A 19 -5.93 -7.84 53.04
C THR A 19 -5.84 -9.13 52.23
N VAL A 20 -6.19 -10.28 52.83
CA VAL A 20 -6.23 -11.57 52.11
C VAL A 20 -7.34 -11.56 51.05
N ILE A 21 -8.52 -11.02 51.37
CA ILE A 21 -9.61 -10.88 50.40
C ILE A 21 -9.22 -9.94 49.26
N LEU A 22 -8.58 -8.80 49.55
CA LEU A 22 -8.08 -7.90 48.51
C LEU A 22 -7.01 -8.57 47.63
N ALA A 23 -6.08 -9.32 48.24
CA ALA A 23 -5.06 -10.04 47.51
C ALA A 23 -5.66 -11.12 46.59
N ILE A 24 -6.68 -11.84 47.06
CA ILE A 24 -7.41 -12.83 46.26
C ILE A 24 -8.18 -12.13 45.13
N LEU A 25 -8.88 -11.03 45.41
CA LEU A 25 -9.59 -10.25 44.38
C LEU A 25 -8.64 -9.72 43.30
N LEU A 26 -7.48 -9.19 43.71
CA LEU A 26 -6.44 -8.74 42.77
C LEU A 26 -5.85 -9.89 41.98
N TRP A 27 -5.61 -11.05 42.61
CA TRP A 27 -5.09 -12.23 41.93
C TRP A 27 -6.10 -12.83 40.93
N VAL A 28 -7.38 -12.93 41.29
CA VAL A 28 -8.46 -13.38 40.39
C VAL A 28 -8.67 -12.42 39.22
N ASN A 29 -8.53 -11.11 39.44
CA ASN A 29 -8.61 -10.12 38.37
C ASN A 29 -7.39 -10.19 37.43
N ASN A 30 -6.19 -10.46 37.98
CA ASN A 30 -4.97 -10.60 37.20
C ASN A 30 -4.95 -11.91 36.39
N VAL A 31 -5.48 -13.01 36.95
CA VAL A 31 -5.62 -14.31 36.27
C VAL A 31 -6.71 -14.31 35.19
N ASN A 32 -7.75 -13.49 35.33
CA ASN A 32 -8.79 -13.33 34.29
C ASN A 32 -8.37 -12.40 33.13
N SER A 33 -7.17 -11.82 33.17
CA SER A 33 -6.63 -11.00 32.08
C SER A 33 -5.99 -11.82 30.95
N ASP A 34 -5.92 -13.15 31.11
CA ASP A 34 -5.55 -14.13 30.08
C ASP A 34 -6.78 -14.71 29.35
N LYS A 35 -7.91 -13.98 29.32
CA LYS A 35 -9.04 -14.32 28.46
C LYS A 35 -8.69 -13.98 27.01
N GLU A 36 -8.42 -15.03 26.23
CA GLU A 36 -8.55 -15.10 24.76
C GLU A 36 -8.40 -13.76 24.03
N ARG A 37 -7.16 -13.25 23.94
CA ARG A 37 -6.81 -12.23 22.94
C ARG A 37 -6.64 -12.89 21.56
N GLY A 38 -7.62 -13.67 21.13
CA GLY A 38 -7.73 -14.05 19.73
C GLY A 38 -8.23 -12.83 18.99
N TYR A 39 -7.34 -12.08 18.33
CA TYR A 39 -7.81 -11.04 17.41
C TYR A 39 -8.67 -11.72 16.34
N ASP A 40 -9.93 -11.30 16.27
CA ASP A 40 -10.81 -11.70 15.17
C ASP A 40 -10.15 -11.26 13.85
N SER A 41 -10.08 -12.17 12.87
CA SER A 41 -9.50 -11.89 11.56
C SER A 41 -10.18 -10.68 10.90
N SER A 42 -11.45 -10.42 11.23
CA SER A 42 -12.17 -9.21 10.82
C SER A 42 -11.52 -7.92 11.34
N SER A 43 -11.01 -7.91 12.58
CA SER A 43 -10.38 -6.74 13.20
C SER A 43 -9.00 -6.45 12.60
N VAL A 44 -8.26 -7.50 12.24
CA VAL A 44 -6.99 -7.40 11.50
C VAL A 44 -7.26 -6.87 10.10
N MET A 45 -8.26 -7.44 9.42
CA MET A 45 -8.63 -7.02 8.08
C MET A 45 -9.06 -5.55 8.05
N ASN A 46 -9.91 -5.10 8.97
CA ASN A 46 -10.34 -3.70 9.03
C ASN A 46 -9.17 -2.71 9.18
N ARG A 47 -8.14 -3.07 9.96
CA ARG A 47 -6.93 -2.24 10.09
C ARG A 47 -6.05 -2.27 8.85
N ILE A 48 -5.98 -3.40 8.16
CA ILE A 48 -5.28 -3.52 6.88
C ILE A 48 -6.01 -2.74 5.79
N THR A 49 -7.35 -2.78 5.75
CA THR A 49 -8.20 -1.98 4.87
C THR A 49 -7.98 -0.50 5.10
N TYR A 50 -7.80 -0.04 6.35
CA TYR A 50 -7.44 1.36 6.60
C TYR A 50 -6.08 1.77 5.99
N LEU A 51 -5.15 0.83 5.78
CA LEU A 51 -3.91 1.09 5.04
C LEU A 51 -4.10 1.13 3.51
N GLN A 52 -5.23 0.65 2.97
CA GLN A 52 -5.51 0.61 1.52
C GLN A 52 -5.57 1.98 0.86
N GLU A 53 -6.00 2.99 1.60
CA GLU A 53 -6.10 4.36 1.08
C GLU A 53 -4.73 4.99 0.82
N LEU A 54 -3.64 4.35 1.27
CA LEU A 54 -2.27 4.82 1.07
C LEU A 54 -1.62 4.12 -0.13
N ALA A 55 -1.38 4.90 -1.19
CA ALA A 55 -0.44 4.51 -2.23
C ALA A 55 0.93 4.21 -1.59
N LEU A 56 1.43 2.98 -1.78
CA LEU A 56 2.65 2.51 -1.12
C LEU A 56 3.91 3.19 -1.67
N VAL A 57 3.93 3.40 -2.99
CA VAL A 57 5.04 4.04 -3.69
C VAL A 57 4.48 5.04 -4.68
N LYS A 58 5.07 6.24 -4.68
CA LYS A 58 4.81 7.31 -5.64
C LYS A 58 6.12 7.80 -6.21
N HIS A 59 6.31 7.64 -7.51
CA HIS A 59 7.43 8.23 -8.24
C HIS A 59 6.93 9.45 -9.00
N ASN A 60 7.52 10.61 -8.73
CA ASN A 60 7.29 11.81 -9.54
C ASN A 60 8.29 11.81 -10.69
N TYR A 61 7.86 12.26 -11.86
CA TYR A 61 8.71 12.32 -13.04
C TYR A 61 8.45 13.59 -13.86
N THR A 62 9.40 13.91 -14.72
CA THR A 62 9.25 14.93 -15.76
C THR A 62 9.33 14.22 -17.09
N GLY A 63 8.29 14.35 -17.91
CA GLY A 63 8.21 13.68 -19.20
C GLY A 63 8.26 14.66 -20.37
N VAL A 64 8.49 14.11 -21.56
CA VAL A 64 8.53 14.87 -22.81
C VAL A 64 7.74 14.11 -23.86
N ILE A 65 6.66 14.72 -24.35
CA ILE A 65 5.87 14.17 -25.45
C ILE A 65 6.40 14.73 -26.74
N SER A 66 6.94 13.86 -27.60
CA SER A 66 7.32 14.20 -28.96
C SER A 66 6.38 13.50 -29.95
N TYR A 67 5.71 14.29 -30.78
CA TYR A 67 4.83 13.80 -31.84
C TYR A 67 5.27 14.39 -33.17
N LYS A 68 5.32 13.55 -34.22
CA LYS A 68 5.53 13.97 -35.59
C LYS A 68 4.81 13.05 -36.57
N ASP A 69 4.09 13.62 -37.52
CA ASP A 69 3.37 12.90 -38.57
C ASP A 69 3.33 13.72 -39.87
N TYR A 70 2.98 13.08 -41.00
CA TYR A 70 2.91 13.71 -42.32
C TYR A 70 1.55 13.42 -42.97
N MET A 71 1.07 14.33 -43.83
CA MET A 71 -0.09 14.02 -44.66
C MET A 71 0.26 12.87 -45.61
N LYS A 72 -0.66 11.91 -45.77
CA LYS A 72 -0.48 10.73 -46.62
C LYS A 72 -1.46 10.75 -47.79
N ILE A 73 -0.94 10.59 -48.99
CA ILE A 73 -1.72 10.34 -50.22
C ILE A 73 -1.23 9.01 -50.79
N LEU A 74 -2.14 8.05 -51.00
CA LEU A 74 -1.79 6.70 -51.47
C LEU A 74 -0.65 6.06 -50.65
N ASN A 75 -0.68 6.25 -49.32
CA ASN A 75 0.33 5.78 -48.36
C ASN A 75 1.74 6.39 -48.52
N VAL A 76 1.90 7.44 -49.33
CA VAL A 76 3.15 8.19 -49.47
C VAL A 76 3.06 9.49 -48.67
N ASN A 77 4.11 9.79 -47.90
CA ASN A 77 4.22 11.03 -47.13
C ASN A 77 4.43 12.22 -48.09
N VAL A 78 3.61 13.26 -47.93
CA VAL A 78 3.73 14.48 -48.73
C VAL A 78 4.77 15.41 -48.09
N PRO A 79 5.78 15.90 -48.84
CA PRO A 79 6.77 16.83 -48.29
C PRO A 79 6.12 18.15 -47.85
N LEU A 80 6.71 18.83 -46.87
CA LEU A 80 6.22 20.11 -46.31
C LEU A 80 4.83 20.04 -45.66
N THR A 81 4.36 18.84 -45.32
CA THR A 81 3.08 18.61 -44.61
C THR A 81 3.29 17.99 -43.24
N ASP A 82 4.49 18.11 -42.68
CA ASP A 82 4.71 17.62 -41.34
C ASP A 82 3.92 18.45 -40.33
N LYS A 83 3.27 17.71 -39.43
CA LYS A 83 2.71 18.22 -38.20
C LYS A 83 3.51 17.66 -37.04
N TYR A 84 3.84 18.49 -36.07
CA TYR A 84 4.57 18.05 -34.90
C TYR A 84 4.24 18.92 -33.69
N PHE A 85 4.44 18.36 -32.51
CA PHE A 85 4.46 19.11 -31.27
C PHE A 85 5.43 18.46 -30.29
N LEU A 86 6.00 19.31 -29.44
CA LEU A 86 6.90 18.94 -28.36
C LEU A 86 6.36 19.55 -27.07
N LEU A 87 5.94 18.69 -26.15
CA LEU A 87 5.42 19.11 -24.85
C LEU A 87 6.34 18.62 -23.76
N LYS A 88 6.52 19.43 -22.72
CA LYS A 88 7.13 18.99 -21.46
C LYS A 88 6.06 19.05 -20.39
N TYR A 89 6.13 18.12 -19.44
CA TYR A 89 5.16 18.06 -18.36
C TYR A 89 5.76 17.39 -17.12
N HIS A 90 5.11 17.59 -15.98
CA HIS A 90 5.33 16.84 -14.76
C HIS A 90 4.24 15.79 -14.58
N GLY A 91 4.60 14.67 -13.97
CA GLY A 91 3.68 13.57 -13.74
C GLY A 91 4.07 12.76 -12.52
N TYR A 92 3.22 11.79 -12.21
CA TYR A 92 3.56 10.79 -11.21
C TYR A 92 2.95 9.45 -11.57
N ILE A 93 3.61 8.39 -11.11
CA ILE A 93 3.11 7.04 -11.17
C ILE A 93 3.01 6.48 -9.75
N LYS A 94 1.89 5.82 -9.46
CA LYS A 94 1.64 5.17 -8.18
C LYS A 94 1.55 3.68 -8.39
N ALA A 95 2.21 2.95 -7.51
CA ALA A 95 2.09 1.51 -7.42
C ALA A 95 1.73 1.11 -5.99
N GLY A 96 1.07 -0.03 -5.87
CA GLY A 96 0.65 -0.55 -4.58
C GLY A 96 0.01 -1.91 -4.70
N VAL A 97 -0.37 -2.44 -3.54
CA VAL A 97 -1.02 -3.73 -3.41
C VAL A 97 -2.52 -3.51 -3.28
N ASP A 98 -3.29 -4.37 -3.93
CA ASP A 98 -4.74 -4.41 -3.78
C ASP A 98 -5.07 -5.19 -2.51
N PHE A 99 -5.29 -4.49 -1.39
CA PHE A 99 -5.45 -5.18 -0.12
C PHE A 99 -6.79 -5.91 0.02
N ASP A 100 -7.78 -5.69 -0.86
CA ASP A 100 -9.01 -6.50 -0.87
C ASP A 100 -8.72 -7.96 -1.21
N ARG A 101 -7.58 -8.21 -1.86
CA ARG A 101 -7.08 -9.54 -2.22
C ARG A 101 -6.09 -10.11 -1.21
N ILE A 102 -5.85 -9.43 -0.08
CA ILE A 102 -5.02 -9.97 1.00
C ILE A 102 -5.80 -11.00 1.79
N THR A 103 -5.15 -12.13 2.06
CA THR A 103 -5.68 -13.15 2.95
C THR A 103 -4.89 -13.15 4.25
N VAL A 104 -5.59 -13.12 5.38
CA VAL A 104 -4.97 -13.21 6.71
C VAL A 104 -5.52 -14.44 7.42
N THR A 105 -4.61 -15.29 7.88
CA THR A 105 -4.93 -16.52 8.61
C THR A 105 -4.14 -16.53 9.92
N PRO A 106 -4.80 -16.27 11.07
CA PRO A 106 -4.18 -16.50 12.37
C PRO A 106 -3.92 -18.00 12.56
N GLU A 107 -2.68 -18.39 12.89
CA GLU A 107 -2.36 -19.78 13.23
C GLU A 107 -2.51 -20.02 14.75
N ASN A 108 -2.16 -19.02 15.55
CA ASN A 108 -2.34 -18.99 17.01
C ASN A 108 -2.28 -17.52 17.50
N ASP A 109 -2.30 -17.31 18.83
CA ASP A 109 -2.30 -15.98 19.45
C ASP A 109 -1.06 -15.11 19.13
N THR A 110 0.04 -15.73 18.68
CA THR A 110 1.31 -15.05 18.42
C THR A 110 1.81 -15.16 16.98
N THR A 111 1.25 -16.09 16.20
CA THR A 111 1.66 -16.40 14.83
C THR A 111 0.54 -16.13 13.84
N ILE A 112 0.86 -15.39 12.78
CA ILE A 112 -0.08 -15.02 11.72
C ILE A 112 0.54 -15.20 10.34
N LEU A 113 -0.23 -15.79 9.43
CA LEU A 113 0.10 -15.93 8.02
C LEU A 113 -0.65 -14.86 7.22
N VAL A 114 0.08 -14.13 6.38
CA VAL A 114 -0.48 -13.13 5.46
C VAL A 114 -0.09 -13.50 4.05
N SER A 115 -1.09 -13.63 3.18
CA SER A 115 -0.91 -13.79 1.74
C SER A 115 -1.10 -12.44 1.07
N LEU A 116 -0.01 -11.92 0.51
CA LEU A 116 0.07 -10.62 -0.15
C LEU A 116 -0.10 -10.79 -1.66
N PRO A 117 -1.08 -10.14 -2.31
CA PRO A 117 -1.19 -10.13 -3.75
C PRO A 117 -0.04 -9.33 -4.37
N LYS A 118 0.30 -9.64 -5.62
CA LYS A 118 1.34 -8.89 -6.33
C LYS A 118 0.93 -7.43 -6.48
N PRO A 119 1.87 -6.48 -6.27
CA PRO A 119 1.59 -5.07 -6.51
C PRO A 119 1.38 -4.82 -8.00
N ARG A 120 0.63 -3.76 -8.29
CA ARG A 120 0.35 -3.29 -9.65
C ARG A 120 0.46 -1.77 -9.71
N ILE A 121 0.57 -1.25 -10.93
CA ILE A 121 0.37 0.18 -11.16
C ILE A 121 -1.09 0.51 -10.85
N LEU A 122 -1.30 1.48 -9.96
CA LEU A 122 -2.61 1.97 -9.55
C LEU A 122 -3.01 3.19 -10.36
N GLU A 123 -2.04 4.06 -10.67
CA GLU A 123 -2.30 5.34 -11.31
C GLU A 123 -1.08 5.80 -12.10
N THR A 124 -1.30 6.33 -13.31
CA THR A 124 -0.28 7.01 -14.12
C THR A 124 -0.84 8.36 -14.56
N VAL A 125 -0.24 9.43 -14.07
CA VAL A 125 -0.76 10.80 -14.19
C VAL A 125 0.21 11.70 -14.92
N ILE A 126 -0.37 12.46 -15.84
CA ILE A 126 0.22 13.63 -16.48
C ILE A 126 -0.49 14.82 -15.85
N ASP A 127 0.24 15.72 -15.20
CA ASP A 127 -0.36 16.94 -14.63
C ASP A 127 -0.62 17.94 -15.75
N GLU A 128 -1.89 18.08 -16.12
CA GLU A 128 -2.36 18.96 -17.20
C GLU A 128 -1.98 20.42 -16.97
N ASN A 129 -1.86 20.86 -15.71
CA ASN A 129 -1.50 22.25 -15.38
C ASN A 129 0.01 22.52 -15.58
N SER A 130 0.82 21.47 -15.68
CA SER A 130 2.27 21.55 -15.85
C SER A 130 2.71 21.49 -17.32
N ILE A 131 1.77 21.33 -18.25
CA ILE A 131 2.08 21.15 -19.66
C ILE A 131 2.61 22.46 -20.24
N GLU A 132 3.84 22.40 -20.74
CA GLU A 132 4.50 23.47 -21.47
C GLU A 132 4.65 23.07 -22.94
N VAL A 133 4.15 23.92 -23.85
CA VAL A 133 4.36 23.76 -25.30
C VAL A 133 5.75 24.31 -25.64
N TYR A 134 6.68 23.41 -25.95
CA TYR A 134 8.05 23.78 -26.32
C TYR A 134 8.18 24.12 -27.80
N ASN A 135 7.47 23.39 -28.65
CA ASN A 135 7.47 23.60 -30.09
C ASN A 135 6.22 22.99 -30.71
N GLU A 136 5.68 23.61 -31.74
CA GLU A 136 4.56 23.08 -32.51
C GLU A 136 4.59 23.57 -33.95
N SER A 137 4.05 22.77 -34.86
CA SER A 137 3.88 23.15 -36.26
C SER A 137 2.59 23.93 -36.46
N ASP A 138 2.65 25.04 -37.20
CA ASP A 138 1.47 25.72 -37.75
C ASP A 138 1.29 25.37 -39.24
N ASN A 139 0.71 24.20 -39.52
CA ASN A 139 0.55 23.67 -40.88
C ASN A 139 -0.92 23.71 -41.34
N ALA A 140 -1.23 24.54 -42.33
CA ALA A 140 -2.59 24.67 -42.88
C ALA A 140 -3.08 23.44 -43.66
N PHE A 141 -2.18 22.63 -44.23
CA PHE A 141 -2.53 21.45 -45.02
C PHE A 141 -2.68 20.18 -44.17
N ASN A 142 -1.98 20.13 -43.03
CA ASN A 142 -2.05 19.03 -42.08
C ASN A 142 -2.11 19.58 -40.65
N PRO A 143 -3.24 20.17 -40.22
CA PRO A 143 -3.34 20.75 -38.89
C PRO A 143 -3.27 19.69 -37.80
N ILE A 144 -2.73 20.06 -36.63
CA ILE A 144 -2.75 19.22 -35.43
C ILE A 144 -4.21 19.00 -35.02
N ARG A 145 -4.56 17.75 -34.73
CA ARG A 145 -5.91 17.35 -34.29
C ARG A 145 -5.86 16.85 -32.85
N ILE A 146 -6.99 16.95 -32.16
CA ILE A 146 -7.14 16.39 -30.80
C ILE A 146 -6.84 14.88 -30.74
N THR A 147 -7.06 14.16 -31.84
CA THR A 147 -6.71 12.74 -31.95
C THR A 147 -5.21 12.50 -31.89
N ASP A 148 -4.40 13.39 -32.45
CA ASP A 148 -2.93 13.29 -32.45
C ASP A 148 -2.40 13.47 -31.02
N TYR A 149 -2.98 14.43 -30.29
CA TYR A 149 -2.71 14.67 -28.89
C TYR A 149 -3.07 13.45 -28.01
N ASN A 150 -4.28 12.91 -28.16
CA ASN A 150 -4.71 11.72 -27.43
C ASN A 150 -3.83 10.50 -27.70
N GLU A 151 -3.43 10.29 -28.96
CA GLU A 151 -2.52 9.20 -29.31
C GLU A 151 -1.15 9.37 -28.65
N ALA A 152 -0.61 10.58 -28.66
CA ALA A 152 0.66 10.90 -28.02
C ALA A 152 0.61 10.67 -26.50
N LEU A 153 -0.46 11.12 -25.82
CA LEU A 153 -0.67 10.89 -24.39
C LEU A 153 -0.75 9.41 -24.03
N ILE A 154 -1.46 8.61 -24.83
CA ILE A 154 -1.59 7.17 -24.59
C ILE A 154 -0.24 6.48 -24.73
N ARG A 155 0.54 6.82 -25.76
CA ARG A 155 1.89 6.28 -25.94
C ARG A 155 2.80 6.68 -24.79
N GLU A 156 2.78 7.95 -24.41
CA GLU A 156 3.59 8.47 -23.31
C GLU A 156 3.30 7.76 -21.99
N LYS A 157 2.02 7.57 -21.63
CA LYS A 157 1.66 6.82 -20.42
C LYS A 157 2.21 5.39 -20.42
N ARG A 158 2.27 4.72 -21.57
CA ARG A 158 2.86 3.37 -21.67
C ARG A 158 4.38 3.40 -21.47
N VAL A 159 5.07 4.40 -22.03
CA VAL A 159 6.51 4.58 -21.82
C VAL A 159 6.80 4.80 -20.33
N MET A 160 6.09 5.73 -19.69
CA MET A 160 6.26 6.01 -18.26
C MET A 160 5.97 4.79 -17.37
N VAL A 161 5.00 3.95 -17.74
CA VAL A 161 4.76 2.67 -17.06
C VAL A 161 5.93 1.71 -17.25
N SER A 162 6.41 1.53 -18.48
CA SER A 162 7.56 0.66 -18.77
C SER A 162 8.79 1.08 -17.98
N ASP A 163 9.12 2.37 -18.00
CA ASP A 163 10.28 2.93 -17.30
C ASP A 163 10.18 2.70 -15.78
N ALA A 164 9.00 2.91 -15.20
CA ALA A 164 8.79 2.67 -13.77
C ALA A 164 8.89 1.18 -13.39
N LEU A 165 8.42 0.29 -14.27
CA LEU A 165 8.56 -1.16 -14.09
C LEU A 165 10.04 -1.57 -14.14
N GLU A 166 10.81 -1.05 -15.10
CA GLU A 166 12.26 -1.28 -15.20
C GLU A 166 13.01 -0.73 -13.98
N GLN A 167 12.56 0.40 -13.43
CA GLN A 167 13.09 0.98 -12.19
C GLN A 167 12.69 0.21 -10.92
N GLY A 168 11.87 -0.84 -11.04
CA GLY A 168 11.54 -1.71 -9.92
C GLY A 168 10.46 -1.17 -8.98
N ILE A 169 9.58 -0.28 -9.45
CA ILE A 169 8.50 0.30 -8.63
C ILE A 169 7.60 -0.75 -7.96
N LEU A 170 7.42 -1.91 -8.61
CA LEU A 170 6.65 -3.02 -8.06
C LEU A 170 7.39 -3.73 -6.93
N GLU A 171 8.70 -3.94 -7.05
CA GLU A 171 9.51 -4.53 -5.98
C GLU A 171 9.52 -3.60 -4.76
N GLU A 172 9.72 -2.30 -4.98
CA GLU A 172 9.63 -1.29 -3.93
C GLU A 172 8.25 -1.34 -3.23
N SER A 173 7.17 -1.45 -4.02
CA SER A 173 5.81 -1.58 -3.48
C SER A 173 5.62 -2.84 -2.65
N THR A 174 6.19 -3.97 -3.06
CA THR A 174 6.18 -5.22 -2.27
C THR A 174 6.87 -5.02 -0.92
N GLN A 175 8.05 -4.40 -0.91
CA GLN A 175 8.80 -4.18 0.33
C GLN A 175 8.09 -3.20 1.27
N GLN A 176 7.51 -2.13 0.73
CA GLN A 176 6.71 -1.18 1.52
C GLN A 176 5.46 -1.85 2.10
N ALA A 177 4.74 -2.66 1.31
CA ALA A 177 3.58 -3.42 1.79
C ALA A 177 3.94 -4.35 2.96
N LYS A 178 5.00 -5.16 2.79
CA LYS A 178 5.48 -6.08 3.82
C LYS A 178 5.86 -5.34 5.10
N THR A 179 6.47 -4.17 4.98
CA THR A 179 6.88 -3.33 6.12
C THR A 179 5.66 -2.79 6.85
N ALA A 180 4.71 -2.18 6.13
CA ALA A 180 3.49 -1.61 6.71
C ALA A 180 2.66 -2.68 7.44
N ILE A 181 2.41 -3.82 6.79
CA ILE A 181 1.66 -4.94 7.37
C ILE A 181 2.37 -5.51 8.61
N ARG A 182 3.70 -5.70 8.53
CA ARG A 182 4.45 -6.24 9.66
C ARG A 182 4.42 -5.29 10.87
N SER A 183 4.55 -3.98 10.65
CA SER A 183 4.45 -2.99 11.72
C SER A 183 3.07 -3.03 12.37
N LEU A 184 2.01 -3.01 11.56
CA LEU A 184 0.64 -3.08 12.05
C LEU A 184 0.38 -4.33 12.90
N LEU A 185 0.79 -5.51 12.40
CA LEU A 185 0.57 -6.78 13.10
C LEU A 185 1.40 -6.88 14.39
N ARG A 186 2.59 -6.28 14.44
CA ARG A 186 3.38 -6.19 15.67
C ARG A 186 2.73 -5.29 16.71
N GLU A 187 2.13 -4.17 16.31
CA GLU A 187 1.35 -3.32 17.20
C GLU A 187 0.11 -4.04 17.75
N MET A 188 -0.44 -4.97 16.98
CA MET A 188 -1.48 -5.89 17.45
C MET A 188 -0.93 -7.01 18.34
N GLY A 189 0.38 -7.14 18.55
CA GLY A 189 0.96 -8.12 19.47
C GLY A 189 1.33 -9.46 18.85
N TYR A 190 1.19 -9.62 17.53
CA TYR A 190 1.75 -10.78 16.82
C TYR A 190 3.28 -10.71 16.82
N ARG A 191 3.92 -11.85 17.12
CA ARG A 191 5.39 -11.96 17.21
C ARG A 191 5.96 -12.60 15.96
N GLU A 192 5.33 -13.65 15.47
CA GLU A 192 5.75 -14.40 14.30
C GLU A 192 4.83 -14.08 13.12
N ILE A 193 5.30 -13.22 12.22
CA ILE A 193 4.53 -12.74 11.07
C ILE A 193 5.15 -13.32 9.80
N ARG A 194 4.44 -14.24 9.15
CA ARG A 194 4.84 -14.88 7.91
C ARG A 194 4.08 -14.22 6.76
N ILE A 195 4.79 -13.57 5.84
CA ILE A 195 4.19 -12.92 4.67
C ILE A 195 4.65 -13.66 3.42
N THR A 196 3.72 -14.19 2.64
CA THR A 196 3.96 -14.87 1.37
C THR A 196 3.33 -14.10 0.22
N GLU A 197 3.95 -14.14 -0.96
CA GLU A 197 3.38 -13.54 -2.16
C GLU A 197 2.47 -14.55 -2.88
N GLN A 198 1.30 -14.10 -3.33
CA GLN A 198 0.42 -14.93 -4.14
C GLN A 198 1.03 -15.20 -5.52
N LEU A 199 1.08 -16.47 -5.90
CA LEU A 199 1.37 -16.87 -7.27
C LEU A 199 0.13 -16.62 -8.13
N GLU A 200 0.17 -15.63 -9.01
CA GLU A 200 -0.81 -15.53 -10.09
C GLU A 200 -0.51 -16.65 -11.10
N LEU A 201 -1.45 -17.60 -11.24
CA LEU A 201 -1.42 -18.55 -12.34
C LEU A 201 -1.57 -17.75 -13.65
N PRO A 202 -0.76 -18.01 -14.69
CA PRO A 202 -0.92 -17.32 -15.97
C PRO A 202 -2.34 -17.54 -16.47
N GLN A 203 -3.03 -16.46 -16.83
CA GLN A 203 -4.32 -16.59 -17.51
C GLN A 203 -4.05 -17.30 -18.84
N LEU A 204 -4.66 -18.48 -19.01
CA LEU A 204 -4.58 -19.24 -20.25
C LEU A 204 -5.15 -18.36 -21.38
N PRO A 205 -4.48 -18.34 -22.56
CA PRO A 205 -4.87 -17.50 -23.69
C PRO A 205 -6.26 -17.81 -24.23
#